data_AF-A0A8D6U772-F1
#
_entry.id   AF-A0A8D6U772-F1
#
_cell.length_a   1.000
_cell.length_b   1.000
_cell.length_c   1.000
_cell.angle_alpha   90.00
_cell.angle_beta   90.00
_cell.angle_gamma   90.00
#
_symmetry.space_group_name_H-M   'P 1'
#
loop_
_entity.id
_entity.type
_entity.pdbx_description
1 polymer ?
#
loop_
_entity_poly.entity_id
_entity_poly.type
_entity_poly.pdbx_seq_one_letter_code
_entity_poly.pdbx_strand_id
1 'polypeptide(L)'
;MIRMAYERSEPIAESFGESDVKIDYRLVDYMDENKSEDGWLGFHRIERIMWQDNTTEGTTAYAYADQLVNDIKELKAKIATVKVTPDIMLTGAVDLLNEVATQKIKGEEEVFSHTDLYDFRANIEGAEKIFELFKPLIQKKDAKLVKTLETEFKNVNGLLDKHMIDEKNYKSYTDLSEADTKELAEAVTKLGEPLSQMGVILDGK
;
A
#
# COMPACT_ATOMS: atom_id res chain seq x y z
N MET A 1 8.47 -8.25 -6.01
CA MET A 1 7.63 -7.58 -7.01
C MET A 1 7.98 -6.08 -7.05
N ILE A 2 7.85 -5.41 -8.21
CA ILE A 2 8.22 -3.99 -8.38
C ILE A 2 7.29 -3.06 -7.57
N ARG A 3 5.96 -3.27 -7.61
CA ARG A 3 4.95 -2.48 -6.91
C ARG A 3 5.18 -2.35 -5.41
N MET A 4 5.59 -3.43 -4.74
CA MET A 4 5.89 -3.39 -3.30
C MET A 4 6.81 -2.23 -2.87
N ALA A 5 7.71 -1.75 -3.74
CA ALA A 5 8.54 -0.59 -3.41
C ALA A 5 7.73 0.72 -3.33
N TYR A 6 6.77 0.88 -4.25
CA TYR A 6 5.82 1.99 -4.27
C TYR A 6 4.85 1.91 -3.09
N GLU A 7 4.22 0.76 -2.90
CA GLU A 7 3.24 0.46 -1.84
C GLU A 7 3.80 0.66 -0.41
N ARG A 8 5.07 0.30 -0.18
CA ARG A 8 5.75 0.61 1.11
C ARG A 8 5.89 2.10 1.38
N SER A 9 5.92 2.91 0.32
CA SER A 9 6.09 4.37 0.39
C SER A 9 4.77 5.13 0.37
N GLU A 10 3.66 4.45 0.11
CA GLU A 10 2.31 4.98 -0.01
C GLU A 10 1.87 5.90 1.15
N PRO A 11 2.24 5.64 2.44
CA PRO A 11 1.94 6.57 3.53
C PRO A 11 2.44 8.01 3.31
N ILE A 12 3.38 8.20 2.37
CA ILE A 12 3.88 9.52 1.96
C ILE A 12 3.61 9.77 0.47
N ALA A 13 3.64 8.75 -0.40
CA ALA A 13 3.52 8.92 -1.84
C ALA A 13 2.16 9.52 -2.25
N GLU A 14 1.06 9.16 -1.59
CA GLU A 14 -0.27 9.72 -1.85
C GLU A 14 -0.36 11.23 -1.62
N SER A 15 0.53 11.79 -0.78
CA SER A 15 0.63 13.25 -0.61
C SER A 15 0.99 13.97 -1.93
N PHE A 16 1.42 13.22 -2.95
CA PHE A 16 1.69 13.68 -4.31
C PHE A 16 0.61 13.23 -5.29
N GLY A 17 -0.68 13.50 -5.01
CA GLY A 17 -1.83 12.99 -5.77
C GLY A 17 -1.72 13.04 -7.31
N GLU A 18 -1.12 14.07 -7.92
CA GLU A 18 -0.92 14.08 -9.39
C GLU A 18 0.06 12.99 -9.86
N SER A 19 1.09 12.69 -9.08
CA SER A 19 2.06 11.64 -9.38
C SER A 19 1.45 10.26 -9.12
N ASP A 20 0.67 10.15 -8.06
CA ASP A 20 -0.05 8.92 -7.72
C ASP A 20 -1.01 8.49 -8.85
N VAL A 21 -1.83 9.42 -9.35
CA VAL A 21 -2.75 9.15 -10.48
C VAL A 21 -2.03 8.67 -11.74
N LYS A 22 -0.79 9.13 -11.99
CA LYS A 22 0.00 8.69 -13.16
C LYS A 22 0.65 7.32 -12.97
N ILE A 23 0.91 6.94 -11.73
CA ILE A 23 1.70 5.75 -11.38
C ILE A 23 0.80 4.57 -11.07
N ASP A 24 -0.27 4.77 -10.29
CA ASP A 24 -0.97 3.67 -9.62
C ASP A 24 -2.49 3.75 -9.65
N TYR A 25 -3.07 4.57 -10.53
CA TYR A 25 -4.51 4.73 -10.52
C TYR A 25 -5.26 3.54 -11.13
N ARG A 26 -6.24 3.02 -10.38
CA ARG A 26 -7.06 1.88 -10.79
C ARG A 26 -7.99 2.24 -11.93
N LEU A 27 -8.31 1.24 -12.77
CA LEU A 27 -9.21 1.44 -13.91
C LEU A 27 -10.59 1.93 -13.48
N VAL A 28 -11.14 1.37 -12.40
CA VAL A 28 -12.50 1.71 -11.93
C VAL A 28 -12.59 3.19 -11.53
N ASP A 29 -11.60 3.70 -10.83
CA ASP A 29 -11.55 5.10 -10.40
C ASP A 29 -11.28 6.02 -11.59
N TYR A 30 -10.34 5.65 -12.46
CA TYR A 30 -10.06 6.39 -13.70
C TYR A 30 -11.32 6.55 -14.55
N MET A 31 -12.07 5.47 -14.71
CA MET A 31 -13.31 5.47 -15.48
C MET A 31 -14.42 6.27 -14.81
N ASP A 32 -14.51 6.27 -13.48
CA ASP A 32 -15.51 7.09 -12.79
C ASP A 32 -15.20 8.59 -12.94
N GLU A 33 -13.94 9.00 -12.89
CA GLU A 33 -13.60 10.41 -13.05
C GLU A 33 -13.61 10.88 -14.51
N ASN A 34 -13.01 10.10 -15.42
CA ASN A 34 -12.71 10.55 -16.79
C ASN A 34 -13.71 10.04 -17.83
N LYS A 35 -14.57 9.09 -17.47
CA LYS A 35 -15.58 8.46 -18.34
C LYS A 35 -15.02 7.82 -19.63
N SER A 36 -13.70 7.63 -19.68
CA SER A 36 -12.94 7.01 -20.78
C SER A 36 -11.62 6.49 -20.25
N GLU A 37 -10.96 5.57 -20.97
CA GLU A 37 -9.61 5.09 -20.65
C GLU A 37 -8.51 5.96 -21.28
N ASP A 38 -8.89 6.99 -22.04
CA ASP A 38 -7.94 7.85 -22.74
C ASP A 38 -7.08 8.58 -21.72
N GLY A 39 -5.77 8.35 -21.75
CA GLY A 39 -4.83 8.91 -20.78
C GLY A 39 -4.61 8.04 -19.53
N TRP A 40 -5.22 6.86 -19.43
CA TRP A 40 -4.93 5.91 -18.35
C TRP A 40 -3.54 5.28 -18.52
N LEU A 41 -2.70 5.41 -17.49
CA LEU A 41 -1.27 5.10 -17.49
C LEU A 41 -0.90 4.23 -16.27
N GLY A 42 0.39 4.10 -15.98
CA GLY A 42 0.86 3.53 -14.73
C GLY A 42 0.94 2.00 -14.71
N PHE A 43 1.11 1.46 -13.49
CA PHE A 43 1.23 0.03 -13.23
C PHE A 43 0.02 -0.73 -13.76
N HIS A 44 -1.20 -0.34 -13.40
CA HIS A 44 -2.42 -1.08 -13.77
C HIS A 44 -2.71 -1.08 -15.28
N ARG A 45 -2.30 -0.04 -16.02
CA ARG A 45 -2.39 -0.06 -17.48
C ARG A 45 -1.48 -1.14 -18.08
N ILE A 46 -0.27 -1.28 -17.54
CA ILE A 46 0.69 -2.30 -17.96
C ILE A 46 0.23 -3.69 -17.49
N GLU A 47 -0.29 -3.79 -16.27
CA GLU A 47 -0.89 -5.00 -15.69
C GLU A 47 -1.97 -5.56 -16.62
N ARG A 48 -2.92 -4.74 -17.07
CA ARG A 48 -3.95 -5.16 -18.03
C ARG A 48 -3.36 -5.75 -19.30
N ILE A 49 -2.39 -5.06 -19.90
CA ILE A 49 -1.77 -5.52 -21.16
C ILE A 49 -1.08 -6.88 -20.96
N MET A 50 -0.41 -7.07 -19.83
CA MET A 50 0.35 -8.28 -19.56
C MET A 50 -0.50 -9.46 -19.10
N TRP A 51 -1.53 -9.24 -18.26
CA TRP A 51 -2.34 -10.30 -17.66
C TRP A 51 -3.66 -10.56 -18.39
N GLN A 52 -4.32 -9.51 -18.89
CA GLN A 52 -5.57 -9.65 -19.64
C GLN A 52 -5.32 -9.86 -21.13
N ASP A 53 -4.52 -9.00 -21.76
CA ASP A 53 -4.26 -9.09 -23.19
C ASP A 53 -3.15 -10.11 -23.52
N ASN A 54 -2.41 -10.56 -22.50
CA ASN A 54 -1.35 -11.56 -22.58
C ASN A 54 -0.33 -11.30 -23.70
N THR A 55 0.10 -10.03 -23.83
CA THR A 55 1.02 -9.61 -24.89
C THR A 55 1.92 -8.46 -24.45
N THR A 56 3.05 -8.33 -25.14
CA THR A 56 3.87 -7.10 -25.16
C THR A 56 4.10 -6.60 -26.60
N GLU A 57 3.61 -7.35 -27.59
CA GLU A 57 3.83 -7.10 -29.01
C GLU A 57 2.75 -6.19 -29.59
N GLY A 58 3.16 -5.20 -30.39
CA GLY A 58 2.25 -4.27 -31.07
C GLY A 58 1.49 -3.32 -30.13
N THR A 59 1.65 -3.47 -28.82
CA THR A 59 1.08 -2.58 -27.81
C THR A 59 2.04 -1.44 -27.52
N THR A 60 1.51 -0.30 -27.09
CA THR A 60 2.30 0.82 -26.54
C THR A 60 2.88 0.50 -25.17
N ALA A 61 2.93 -0.77 -24.74
CA ALA A 61 3.44 -1.19 -23.42
C ALA A 61 4.85 -0.66 -23.14
N TYR A 62 5.75 -0.65 -24.13
CA TYR A 62 7.08 -0.06 -23.97
C TYR A 62 7.02 1.45 -23.73
N ALA A 63 6.12 2.17 -24.40
CA ALA A 63 5.91 3.59 -24.17
C ALA A 63 5.28 3.87 -22.80
N TYR A 64 4.34 3.03 -22.35
CA TYR A 64 3.78 3.10 -21.00
C TYR A 64 4.82 2.78 -19.92
N ALA A 65 5.69 1.79 -20.15
CA ALA A 65 6.78 1.45 -19.25
C ALA A 65 7.81 2.58 -19.15
N ASP A 66 8.19 3.19 -20.28
CA ASP A 66 9.08 4.36 -20.29
C ASP A 66 8.45 5.55 -19.56
N GLN A 67 7.15 5.79 -19.77
CA GLN A 67 6.40 6.83 -19.06
C GLN A 67 6.37 6.58 -17.55
N LEU A 68 6.01 5.37 -17.12
CA LEU A 68 6.02 4.97 -15.71
C LEU A 68 7.40 5.15 -15.06
N VAL A 69 8.48 4.77 -15.76
CA VAL A 69 9.85 4.99 -15.27
C VAL A 69 10.14 6.49 -15.09
N ASN A 70 9.65 7.35 -15.98
CA ASN A 70 9.81 8.79 -15.87
C ASN A 70 8.97 9.37 -14.72
N ASP A 71 7.73 8.91 -14.55
CA ASP A 71 6.86 9.34 -13.45
C ASP A 71 7.43 8.94 -12.09
N ILE A 72 8.01 7.74 -11.96
CA ILE A 72 8.73 7.32 -10.74
C ILE A 72 9.97 8.18 -10.48
N LYS A 73 10.72 8.57 -11.51
CA LYS A 73 11.87 9.48 -11.35
C LYS A 73 11.41 10.87 -10.92
N GLU A 74 10.30 11.36 -11.47
CA GLU A 74 9.70 12.63 -11.07
C GLU A 74 9.24 12.58 -9.61
N LEU A 75 8.52 11.54 -9.20
CA LEU A 75 8.13 11.32 -7.81
C LEU A 75 9.35 11.31 -6.89
N LYS A 76 10.41 10.58 -7.25
CA LYS A 76 11.67 10.57 -6.48
C LYS A 76 12.27 11.96 -6.33
N ALA A 77 12.23 12.78 -7.39
CA ALA A 77 12.71 14.15 -7.34
C ALA A 77 11.83 15.03 -6.43
N LYS A 78 10.50 14.86 -6.49
CA LYS A 78 9.53 15.57 -5.63
C LYS A 78 9.70 15.20 -4.16
N ILE A 79 9.86 13.91 -3.84
CA ILE A 79 10.12 13.41 -2.48
C ILE A 79 11.37 14.07 -1.87
N ALA A 80 12.41 14.32 -2.66
CA ALA A 80 13.62 14.98 -2.15
C ALA A 80 13.39 16.45 -1.72
N THR A 81 12.26 17.05 -2.12
CA THR A 81 11.93 18.46 -1.84
C THR A 81 10.83 18.62 -0.80
N VAL A 82 10.05 17.57 -0.51
CA VAL A 82 8.95 17.67 0.46
C VAL A 82 9.48 17.68 1.88
N LYS A 83 8.87 18.51 2.72
CA LYS A 83 9.10 18.45 4.16
C LYS A 83 8.24 17.33 4.74
N VAL A 84 8.84 16.18 4.98
CA VAL A 84 8.16 15.10 5.72
C VAL A 84 8.13 15.43 7.20
N THR A 85 6.93 15.59 7.77
CA THR A 85 6.72 15.81 9.21
C THR A 85 6.25 14.53 9.89
N PRO A 86 6.39 14.41 11.22
CA PRO A 86 5.79 13.32 11.98
C PRO A 86 4.29 13.17 11.73
N ASP A 87 3.55 14.28 11.69
CA ASP A 87 2.10 14.27 11.44
C ASP A 87 1.75 13.58 10.12
N ILE A 88 2.46 13.93 9.04
CA ILE A 88 2.24 13.33 7.71
C ILE A 88 2.49 11.83 7.75
N MET A 89 3.59 11.39 8.38
CA MET A 89 3.89 9.96 8.49
C MET A 89 2.80 9.21 9.27
N LEU A 90 2.35 9.76 10.40
CA LEU A 90 1.38 9.09 11.27
C LEU A 90 -0.01 9.05 10.64
N THR A 91 -0.47 10.16 10.07
CA THR A 91 -1.75 10.22 9.35
C THR A 91 -1.74 9.26 8.17
N GLY A 92 -0.72 9.31 7.31
CA GLY A 92 -0.63 8.42 6.15
C GLY A 92 -0.56 6.94 6.52
N ALA A 93 0.13 6.59 7.61
CA ALA A 93 0.16 5.20 8.08
C ALA A 93 -1.22 4.72 8.57
N VAL A 94 -1.98 5.58 9.25
CA VAL A 94 -3.33 5.24 9.74
C VAL A 94 -4.33 5.16 8.59
N ASP A 95 -4.30 6.12 7.67
CA ASP A 95 -5.17 6.15 6.51
C ASP A 95 -4.95 4.90 5.64
N LEU A 96 -3.69 4.56 5.39
CA LEU A 96 -3.34 3.35 4.64
C LEU A 96 -3.84 2.07 5.31
N LEU A 97 -3.69 1.91 6.64
CA LEU A 97 -4.22 0.72 7.31
C LEU A 97 -5.76 0.64 7.24
N ASN A 98 -6.45 1.79 7.33
CA ASN A 98 -7.90 1.83 7.17
C ASN A 98 -8.33 1.44 5.76
N GLU A 99 -7.60 1.93 4.75
CA GLU A 99 -7.84 1.59 3.36
C GLU A 99 -7.61 0.10 3.10
N VAL A 100 -6.48 -0.46 3.57
CA VAL A 100 -6.21 -1.89 3.51
C VAL A 100 -7.37 -2.68 4.12
N ALA A 101 -7.83 -2.32 5.31
CA ALA A 101 -8.88 -3.06 6.02
C ALA A 101 -10.29 -2.97 5.39
N THR A 102 -10.58 -1.94 4.60
CA THR A 102 -11.96 -1.65 4.15
C THR A 102 -12.15 -1.67 2.65
N GLN A 103 -11.09 -1.40 1.90
CA GLN A 103 -11.08 -1.24 0.45
C GLN A 103 -10.17 -2.30 -0.16
N LYS A 104 -8.83 -2.16 -0.01
CA LYS A 104 -7.87 -3.04 -0.70
C LYS A 104 -8.07 -4.53 -0.37
N ILE A 105 -8.50 -4.88 0.86
CA ILE A 105 -8.79 -6.27 1.25
C ILE A 105 -9.83 -6.98 0.37
N LYS A 106 -10.57 -6.26 -0.48
CA LYS A 106 -11.52 -6.81 -1.44
C LYS A 106 -10.87 -7.30 -2.75
N GLY A 107 -9.57 -7.06 -2.94
CA GLY A 107 -8.83 -7.41 -4.15
C GLY A 107 -9.18 -6.50 -5.32
N GLU A 108 -9.41 -5.22 -5.02
CA GLU A 108 -9.78 -4.20 -6.01
C GLU A 108 -8.58 -3.49 -6.62
N GLU A 109 -7.37 -3.73 -6.10
CA GLU A 109 -6.14 -3.08 -6.55
C GLU A 109 -5.63 -3.75 -7.83
N GLU A 110 -5.31 -5.04 -7.73
CA GLU A 110 -4.70 -5.83 -8.81
C GLU A 110 -5.76 -6.68 -9.52
N VAL A 111 -6.72 -6.02 -10.17
CA VAL A 111 -7.90 -6.68 -10.77
C VAL A 111 -7.59 -7.58 -11.96
N PHE A 112 -6.39 -7.51 -12.53
CA PHE A 112 -5.97 -8.37 -13.65
C PHE A 112 -4.97 -9.45 -13.22
N SER A 113 -4.03 -9.11 -12.32
CA SER A 113 -2.94 -9.96 -11.88
C SER A 113 -3.26 -10.74 -10.60
N HIS A 114 -4.16 -10.20 -9.78
CA HIS A 114 -4.58 -10.73 -8.48
C HIS A 114 -3.42 -10.92 -7.51
N THR A 115 -2.49 -9.95 -7.52
CA THR A 115 -1.29 -9.98 -6.68
C THR A 115 -1.37 -9.07 -5.45
N ASP A 116 -2.59 -8.74 -5.01
CA ASP A 116 -2.91 -7.81 -3.91
C ASP A 116 -2.22 -8.15 -2.59
N LEU A 117 -1.94 -9.44 -2.31
CA LEU A 117 -1.25 -9.85 -1.08
C LEU A 117 0.17 -9.28 -0.95
N TYR A 118 0.84 -9.00 -2.08
CA TYR A 118 2.14 -8.35 -2.07
C TYR A 118 2.01 -6.88 -1.70
N ASP A 119 0.96 -6.22 -2.18
CA ASP A 119 0.66 -4.82 -1.90
C ASP A 119 0.25 -4.67 -0.43
N PHE A 120 -0.64 -5.55 0.09
CA PHE A 120 -0.97 -5.59 1.51
C PHE A 120 0.28 -5.74 2.38
N ARG A 121 1.17 -6.69 2.04
CA ARG A 121 2.43 -6.86 2.79
C ARG A 121 3.25 -5.57 2.78
N ALA A 122 3.39 -4.94 1.62
CA ALA A 122 4.15 -3.71 1.46
C ALA A 122 3.54 -2.55 2.26
N ASN A 123 2.22 -2.40 2.27
CA ASN A 123 1.52 -1.38 3.06
C ASN A 123 1.75 -1.59 4.56
N ILE A 124 1.62 -2.82 5.05
CA ILE A 124 1.90 -3.17 6.45
C ILE A 124 3.37 -2.90 6.81
N GLU A 125 4.32 -3.26 5.95
CA GLU A 125 5.75 -2.97 6.14
C GLU A 125 6.03 -1.46 6.20
N GLY A 126 5.36 -0.67 5.37
CA GLY A 126 5.45 0.80 5.38
C GLY A 126 4.96 1.41 6.69
N ALA A 127 3.78 1.02 7.15
CA ALA A 127 3.20 1.45 8.42
C ALA A 127 4.06 1.00 9.62
N GLU A 128 4.52 -0.25 9.61
CA GLU A 128 5.41 -0.80 10.66
C GLU A 128 6.72 -0.02 10.72
N LYS A 129 7.26 0.38 9.56
CA LYS A 129 8.49 1.16 9.54
C LYS A 129 8.32 2.52 10.22
N ILE A 130 7.19 3.17 10.01
CA ILE A 130 6.85 4.44 10.68
C ILE A 130 6.75 4.21 12.19
N PHE A 131 6.08 3.14 12.64
CA PHE A 131 6.08 2.75 14.05
C PHE A 131 7.49 2.57 14.62
N GLU A 132 8.36 1.82 13.94
CA GLU A 132 9.74 1.60 14.38
C GLU A 132 10.52 2.90 14.60
N LEU A 133 10.35 3.89 13.71
CA LEU A 133 11.02 5.19 13.81
C LEU A 133 10.59 5.95 15.07
N PHE A 134 9.31 5.89 15.43
CA PHE A 134 8.76 6.58 16.59
C PHE A 134 8.79 5.77 17.89
N LYS A 135 9.01 4.45 17.81
CA LYS A 135 9.02 3.54 18.95
C LYS A 135 9.88 4.02 20.13
N PRO A 136 11.11 4.54 19.97
CA PRO A 136 11.90 5.04 21.11
C PRO A 136 11.28 6.23 21.85
N LEU A 137 10.47 7.03 21.15
CA LEU A 137 9.76 8.18 21.73
C LEU A 137 8.49 7.71 22.45
N ILE A 138 7.71 6.84 21.80
CA ILE A 138 6.49 6.26 22.38
C ILE A 138 6.83 5.44 23.61
N GLN A 139 7.88 4.63 23.58
CA GLN A 139 8.32 3.76 24.69
C GLN A 139 8.56 4.53 26.00
N LYS A 140 9.01 5.80 25.91
CA LYS A 140 9.25 6.66 27.09
C LYS A 140 7.97 7.16 27.72
N LYS A 141 6.89 7.28 26.94
CA LYS A 141 5.59 7.81 27.35
C LYS A 141 4.60 6.70 27.68
N ASP A 142 4.53 5.68 26.83
CA ASP A 142 3.63 4.54 26.96
C ASP A 142 4.27 3.24 26.46
N ALA A 143 4.92 2.53 27.39
CA ALA A 143 5.49 1.21 27.14
C ALA A 143 4.45 0.12 26.84
N LYS A 144 3.20 0.31 27.27
CA LYS A 144 2.12 -0.65 27.03
C LYS A 144 1.65 -0.53 25.58
N LEU A 145 1.50 0.69 25.07
CA LEU A 145 1.16 0.93 23.67
C LEU A 145 2.18 0.29 22.72
N VAL A 146 3.49 0.43 22.99
CA VAL A 146 4.53 -0.23 22.18
C VAL A 146 4.32 -1.73 22.12
N LYS A 147 4.08 -2.39 23.26
CA LYS A 147 3.84 -3.85 23.31
C LYS A 147 2.59 -4.26 22.55
N THR A 148 1.52 -3.45 22.62
CA THR A 148 0.31 -3.68 21.83
C THR A 148 0.64 -3.62 20.34
N LEU A 149 1.28 -2.54 19.88
CA LEU A 149 1.66 -2.36 18.48
C LEU A 149 2.54 -3.51 17.97
N GLU A 150 3.59 -3.89 18.70
CA GLU A 150 4.43 -5.05 18.35
C GLU A 150 3.62 -6.35 18.22
N THR A 151 2.63 -6.55 19.10
CA THR A 151 1.77 -7.73 19.08
C THR A 151 0.86 -7.73 17.87
N GLU A 152 0.21 -6.60 17.58
CA GLU A 152 -0.74 -6.51 16.46
C GLU A 152 -0.02 -6.53 15.10
N PHE A 153 1.13 -5.86 14.95
CA PHE A 153 1.96 -5.99 13.74
C PHE A 153 2.41 -7.43 13.52
N LYS A 154 2.91 -8.10 14.57
CA LYS A 154 3.27 -9.52 14.50
C LYS A 154 2.07 -10.40 14.12
N ASN A 155 0.88 -10.09 14.62
CA ASN A 155 -0.34 -10.83 14.28
C ASN A 155 -0.67 -10.68 12.78
N VAL A 156 -0.77 -9.45 12.28
CA VAL A 156 -1.06 -9.19 10.85
C VAL A 156 0.00 -9.82 9.95
N ASN A 157 1.28 -9.62 10.25
CA ASN A 157 2.38 -10.21 9.50
C ASN A 157 2.31 -11.75 9.50
N GLY A 158 2.00 -12.36 10.64
CA GLY A 158 1.84 -13.81 10.75
C GLY A 158 0.61 -14.35 10.01
N LEU A 159 -0.46 -13.57 9.86
CA LEU A 159 -1.61 -13.94 9.02
C LEU A 159 -1.25 -13.92 7.54
N LEU A 160 -0.58 -12.87 7.08
CA LEU A 160 -0.07 -12.79 5.71
C LEU A 160 0.90 -13.93 5.43
N ASP A 161 1.79 -14.29 6.36
CA ASP A 161 2.73 -15.42 6.21
C ASP A 161 2.01 -16.76 5.92
N LYS A 162 0.80 -16.99 6.45
CA LYS A 162 0.00 -18.20 6.15
C LYS A 162 -0.40 -18.31 4.69
N HIS A 163 -0.36 -17.22 3.94
CA HIS A 163 -0.75 -17.14 2.54
C HIS A 163 0.45 -17.13 1.59
N MET A 164 1.66 -17.25 2.12
CA MET A 164 2.86 -17.46 1.32
C MET A 164 2.90 -18.90 0.78
N ILE A 165 3.27 -19.04 -0.49
CA ILE A 165 3.50 -20.35 -1.14
C ILE A 165 4.97 -20.78 -1.06
N ASP A 166 5.87 -19.81 -0.88
CA ASP A 166 7.28 -19.99 -0.56
C ASP A 166 7.83 -18.72 0.13
N GLU A 167 9.14 -18.64 0.35
CA GLU A 167 9.79 -17.51 1.05
C GLU A 167 9.61 -16.13 0.40
N LYS A 168 9.16 -16.06 -0.86
CA LYS A 168 9.10 -14.83 -1.64
C LYS A 168 7.75 -14.59 -2.30
N ASN A 169 6.94 -15.63 -2.44
CA ASN A 169 5.72 -15.57 -3.23
C ASN A 169 4.46 -15.84 -2.39
N TYR A 170 3.39 -15.14 -2.73
CA TYR A 170 2.05 -15.34 -2.20
C TYR A 170 1.16 -16.12 -3.17
N LYS A 171 0.10 -16.73 -2.64
CA LYS A 171 -1.02 -17.20 -3.47
C LYS A 171 -1.69 -16.02 -4.19
N SER A 172 -2.46 -16.33 -5.25
CA SER A 172 -3.33 -15.33 -5.88
C SER A 172 -4.36 -14.84 -4.86
N TYR A 173 -4.77 -13.58 -4.95
CA TYR A 173 -5.88 -13.06 -4.14
C TYR A 173 -7.16 -13.89 -4.35
N THR A 174 -7.40 -14.38 -5.57
CA THR A 174 -8.55 -15.24 -5.89
C THR A 174 -8.54 -16.61 -5.19
N ASP A 175 -7.40 -17.00 -4.58
CA ASP A 175 -7.26 -18.22 -3.80
C ASP A 175 -7.54 -17.99 -2.29
N LEU A 176 -7.89 -16.76 -1.90
CA LEU A 176 -8.34 -16.45 -0.54
C LEU A 176 -9.79 -16.88 -0.35
N SER A 177 -10.08 -17.47 0.81
CA SER A 177 -11.46 -17.66 1.23
C SER A 177 -12.04 -16.35 1.80
N GLU A 178 -13.38 -16.23 1.86
CA GLU A 178 -14.02 -15.11 2.57
C GLU A 178 -13.61 -15.06 4.06
N ALA A 179 -13.31 -16.22 4.66
CA ALA A 179 -12.82 -16.26 6.03
C ALA A 179 -11.38 -15.72 6.14
N ASP A 180 -10.54 -15.97 5.13
CA ASP A 180 -9.16 -15.46 5.08
C ASP A 180 -9.17 -13.92 4.99
N THR A 181 -9.94 -13.36 4.05
CA THR A 181 -10.02 -11.90 3.86
C THR A 181 -10.64 -11.22 5.07
N LYS A 182 -11.65 -11.84 5.70
CA LYS A 182 -12.23 -11.35 6.95
C LYS A 182 -11.24 -11.38 8.12
N GLU A 183 -10.48 -12.46 8.31
CA GLU A 183 -9.49 -12.58 9.39
C GLU A 183 -8.39 -11.50 9.24
N LEU A 184 -7.92 -11.27 8.00
CA LEU A 184 -6.99 -10.18 7.68
C LEU A 184 -7.59 -8.80 7.96
N ALA A 185 -8.80 -8.51 7.44
CA ALA A 185 -9.47 -7.23 7.66
C ALA A 185 -9.65 -6.90 9.14
N GLU A 186 -10.09 -7.87 9.95
CA GLU A 186 -10.27 -7.71 11.39
C GLU A 186 -8.94 -7.45 12.10
N ALA A 187 -7.86 -8.15 11.70
CA ALA A 187 -6.53 -7.95 12.27
C ALA A 187 -5.96 -6.56 11.93
N VAL A 188 -6.10 -6.10 10.69
CA VAL A 188 -5.65 -4.76 10.27
C VAL A 188 -6.48 -3.67 10.96
N THR A 189 -7.81 -3.83 11.05
CA THR A 189 -8.69 -2.91 11.80
C THR A 189 -8.25 -2.80 13.26
N LYS A 190 -7.93 -3.94 13.88
CA LYS A 190 -7.48 -4.00 15.29
C LYS A 190 -6.11 -3.34 15.49
N LEU A 191 -5.25 -3.35 14.47
CA LEU A 191 -3.97 -2.62 14.47
C LEU A 191 -4.17 -1.10 14.29
N GLY A 192 -5.17 -0.67 13.51
CA GLY A 192 -5.42 0.74 13.21
C GLY A 192 -5.65 1.62 14.45
N GLU A 193 -6.46 1.15 15.42
CA GLU A 193 -6.75 1.90 16.65
C GLU A 193 -5.48 2.24 17.46
N PRO A 194 -4.64 1.28 17.90
CA PRO A 194 -3.42 1.62 18.62
C PRO A 194 -2.43 2.42 17.76
N LEU A 195 -2.42 2.26 16.43
CA LEU A 195 -1.57 3.07 15.55
C LEU A 195 -1.99 4.55 15.60
N SER A 196 -3.29 4.83 15.58
CA SER A 196 -3.82 6.20 15.68
C SER A 196 -3.44 6.91 16.99
N GLN A 197 -3.28 6.14 18.07
CA GLN A 197 -2.85 6.67 19.38
C GLN A 197 -1.40 7.18 19.37
N MET A 198 -0.59 6.82 18.38
CA MET A 198 0.78 7.32 18.27
C MET A 198 0.81 8.85 18.13
N GLY A 199 -0.07 9.44 17.32
CA GLY A 199 -0.16 10.90 17.15
C GLY A 199 -0.49 11.59 18.48
N VAL A 200 -1.51 11.09 19.17
CA VAL A 200 -1.93 11.63 20.48
C VAL A 200 -0.79 11.62 21.50
N ILE A 201 -0.04 10.51 21.58
CA ILE A 201 1.08 10.36 22.52
C ILE A 201 2.26 11.27 22.15
N LEU A 202 2.52 11.47 20.87
CA LEU A 202 3.65 12.27 20.42
C LEU A 202 3.37 13.78 20.51
N ASP A 203 2.14 14.20 20.23
CA ASP A 203 1.69 15.61 20.30
C ASP A 203 1.39 16.09 21.71
N GLY A 204 0.98 15.17 22.61
CA GLY A 204 0.82 15.46 24.03
C GLY A 204 2.16 15.80 24.67
N LYS A 205 2.44 17.09 24.88
CA LYS A 205 3.59 17.61 25.63
C LYS A 205 3.78 16.91 26.97
#